data_AF-A0A1I3UG71-F1
#
_entry.id   AF-A0A1I3UG71-F1
#
_cell.length_a   1.000
_cell.length_b   1.000
_cell.length_c   1.000
_cell.angle_alpha   90.00
_cell.angle_beta   90.00
_cell.angle_gamma   90.00
#
_symmetry.space_group_name_H-M   'P 1'
#
loop_
_entity.id
_entity.type
_entity.pdbx_description
1 polymer ?
#
loop_
_entity_poly.entity_id
_entity_poly.type
_entity_poly.pdbx_seq_one_letter_code
_entity_poly.pdbx_strand_id
1 'polypeptide(L)'
;MSMLVVVTENVPPRLRGRLAVWLLEIRAGVYLGDVSKRIREMIWEQIEQLAEDGNVAMAWASNHESGFEFQTYGKNRREPVDHDGLRLVRFLPDVGN
;
A
#
# COMPACT_ATOMS: atom_id res chain seq x y z
N MET A 1 -14.18 1.93 11.22
CA MET A 1 -13.67 2.70 10.07
C MET A 1 -12.30 3.19 10.48
N SER A 2 -11.29 3.07 9.62
CA SER A 2 -9.99 3.68 9.85
C SER A 2 -9.40 4.24 8.56
N MET A 3 -8.61 5.32 8.72
CA MET A 3 -7.89 5.97 7.63
C MET A 3 -7.01 4.96 6.89
N LEU A 4 -7.07 4.98 5.56
CA LEU A 4 -6.33 4.13 4.63
C LEU A 4 -5.59 5.01 3.62
N VAL A 5 -4.33 4.66 3.37
CA VAL A 5 -3.50 5.25 2.31
C VAL A 5 -3.02 4.13 1.40
N VAL A 6 -3.14 4.32 0.09
CA VAL A 6 -2.58 3.41 -0.93
C VAL A 6 -1.64 4.22 -1.82
N VAL A 7 -0.39 3.77 -1.92
CA VAL A 7 0.63 4.33 -2.81
C VAL A 7 0.94 3.30 -3.88
N THR A 8 0.90 3.70 -5.15
CA THR A 8 1.11 2.81 -6.30
C THR A 8 2.19 3.37 -7.22
N GLU A 9 3.06 2.50 -7.70
CA GLU A 9 4.13 2.80 -8.65
C GLU A 9 4.09 1.80 -9.81
N ASN A 10 4.22 2.29 -11.04
CA ASN A 10 4.22 1.46 -12.26
C ASN A 10 3.02 0.49 -12.39
N VAL A 11 1.86 0.83 -11.81
CA VAL A 11 0.66 -0.01 -11.90
C VAL A 11 -0.17 0.28 -13.17
N PRO A 12 -0.87 -0.72 -13.72
CA PRO A 12 -1.77 -0.57 -14.85
C PRO A 12 -2.90 0.45 -14.61
N PRO A 13 -3.38 1.16 -15.65
CA PRO A 13 -4.52 2.09 -15.53
C PRO A 13 -5.79 1.45 -14.95
N ARG A 14 -6.01 0.14 -15.19
CA ARG A 14 -7.14 -0.62 -14.65
C ARG A 14 -7.15 -0.64 -13.11
N LEU A 15 -6.00 -0.76 -12.46
CA LEU A 15 -5.91 -0.71 -11.00
C LEU A 15 -6.15 0.71 -10.49
N ARG A 16 -5.61 1.74 -11.18
CA ARG A 16 -5.84 3.15 -10.82
C ARG A 16 -7.33 3.49 -10.79
N GLY A 17 -8.04 3.16 -11.88
CA GLY A 17 -9.49 3.36 -11.97
C GLY A 17 -10.26 2.56 -10.93
N ARG A 18 -9.81 1.33 -10.62
CA ARG A 18 -10.42 0.48 -9.59
C ARG A 18 -10.27 1.09 -8.18
N LEU A 19 -9.10 1.60 -7.82
CA LEU A 19 -8.87 2.24 -6.52
C LEU A 19 -9.69 3.52 -6.35
N ALA A 20 -9.83 4.30 -7.43
CA ALA A 20 -10.62 5.54 -7.45
C ALA A 20 -12.14 5.34 -7.20
N VAL A 21 -12.64 4.10 -7.25
CA VAL A 21 -14.04 3.78 -6.88
C VAL A 21 -14.29 4.00 -5.39
N TRP A 22 -13.28 3.78 -4.54
CA TRP A 22 -13.43 3.86 -3.07
C TRP A 22 -12.59 4.97 -2.44
N LEU A 23 -11.49 5.35 -3.09
CA LEU A 23 -10.47 6.22 -2.52
C LEU A 23 -10.28 7.48 -3.36
N LEU A 24 -9.94 8.59 -2.72
CA LEU A 24 -9.62 9.85 -3.36
C LEU A 24 -8.14 9.89 -3.75
N GLU A 25 -7.84 10.07 -5.04
CA GLU A 25 -6.46 10.28 -5.52
C GLU A 25 -6.04 11.74 -5.34
N ILE A 26 -5.14 12.02 -4.38
CA ILE A 26 -4.69 13.40 -4.08
C ILE A 26 -3.43 13.79 -4.86
N ARG A 27 -2.68 12.78 -5.33
CA ARG A 27 -1.49 12.87 -6.19
C ARG A 27 -1.44 11.61 -7.04
N ALA A 28 -0.72 11.67 -8.15
CA ALA A 28 -0.54 10.51 -9.03
C ALA A 28 -0.08 9.29 -8.22
N GLY A 29 -0.92 8.25 -8.19
CA GLY A 29 -0.67 7.01 -7.47
C GLY A 29 -0.86 7.07 -5.95
N VAL A 30 -1.32 8.17 -5.36
CA VAL A 30 -1.53 8.33 -3.91
C VAL A 30 -3.02 8.51 -3.61
N TYR A 31 -3.60 7.50 -2.98
CA TYR A 31 -5.03 7.39 -2.70
C TYR A 31 -5.29 7.42 -1.20
N LEU A 32 -6.33 8.14 -0.76
CA LEU A 32 -6.77 8.23 0.64
C LEU A 32 -8.24 7.82 0.78
N GLY A 33 -8.59 7.22 1.92
CA GLY A 33 -9.97 7.00 2.31
C GLY A 33 -10.10 6.69 3.79
N ASP A 34 -11.33 6.56 4.26
CA ASP A 34 -11.66 5.98 5.57
C ASP A 34 -12.59 4.80 5.32
N VAL A 35 -12.15 3.59 5.66
CA VAL A 35 -12.84 2.36 5.28
C VAL A 35 -12.91 1.35 6.43
N SER A 36 -13.82 0.39 6.34
CA SER A 36 -13.87 -0.73 7.27
C SER A 36 -12.78 -1.76 6.95
N LYS A 37 -12.44 -2.62 7.93
CA LYS A 37 -11.49 -3.73 7.74
C LYS A 37 -11.85 -4.60 6.53
N ARG A 38 -13.14 -4.94 6.37
CA ARG A 38 -13.65 -5.73 5.24
C ARG A 38 -13.38 -5.06 3.89
N ILE A 39 -13.63 -3.74 3.79
CA ILE A 39 -13.39 -2.99 2.55
C ILE A 39 -11.89 -2.88 2.28
N ARG A 40 -11.06 -2.70 3.31
CA ARG A 40 -9.60 -2.72 3.19
C ARG A 40 -9.07 -4.05 2.66
N GLU A 41 -9.56 -5.17 3.18
CA GLU A 41 -9.19 -6.52 2.71
C GLU A 41 -9.62 -6.73 1.25
N MET A 42 -10.83 -6.31 0.88
CA MET A 42 -11.28 -6.35 -0.51
C MET A 42 -10.41 -5.47 -1.44
N ILE A 43 -10.04 -4.25 -1.02
CA ILE A 43 -9.11 -3.40 -1.78
C ILE A 43 -7.77 -4.10 -1.98
N TRP A 44 -7.28 -4.80 -0.96
CA TRP A 44 -6.04 -5.57 -1.05
C TRP A 44 -6.11 -6.70 -2.08
N GLU A 45 -7.17 -7.50 -2.09
CA GLU A 45 -7.37 -8.54 -3.10
C GLU A 45 -7.37 -7.97 -4.53
N GLN A 46 -7.95 -6.77 -4.71
CA GLN A 46 -7.91 -6.08 -6.01
C GLN A 46 -6.51 -5.64 -6.41
N ILE A 47 -5.71 -5.18 -5.45
CA ILE A 47 -4.29 -4.85 -5.68
C ILE A 47 -3.54 -6.11 -6.13
N GLU A 48 -3.68 -7.23 -5.41
CA GLU A 48 -2.98 -8.47 -5.72
C GLU A 48 -3.29 -9.00 -7.13
N GLN A 49 -4.53 -8.83 -7.59
CA GLN A 49 -4.99 -9.32 -8.90
C GLN A 49 -4.65 -8.38 -10.07
N LEU A 50 -4.49 -7.08 -9.82
CA LEU A 50 -4.45 -6.07 -10.87
C LEU A 50 -3.14 -5.27 -10.94
N ALA A 51 -2.24 -5.40 -9.96
CA ALA A 51 -1.00 -4.64 -9.90
C ALA A 51 0.05 -5.06 -10.94
N GLU A 52 -0.03 -6.28 -11.47
CA GLU A 52 0.92 -6.83 -12.46
C GLU A 52 2.39 -6.65 -11.99
N ASP A 53 3.27 -6.10 -12.84
CA ASP A 53 4.68 -5.82 -12.54
C ASP A 53 4.87 -4.51 -11.73
N GLY A 54 3.78 -3.84 -11.34
CA GLY A 54 3.80 -2.68 -10.49
C GLY A 54 4.09 -3.02 -9.02
N ASN A 55 4.26 -2.00 -8.20
CA ASN A 55 4.38 -2.16 -6.76
C ASN A 55 3.43 -1.23 -6.01
N VAL A 56 3.00 -1.68 -4.83
CA VAL A 56 1.99 -1.00 -4.01
C VAL A 56 2.39 -1.05 -2.55
N ALA A 57 2.23 0.06 -1.84
CA ALA A 57 2.23 0.12 -0.39
C ALA A 57 0.84 0.55 0.11
N MET A 58 0.25 -0.23 1.02
CA MET A 58 -1.03 0.08 1.65
C MET A 58 -0.82 0.22 3.16
N ALA A 59 -1.19 1.38 3.73
CA ALA A 59 -1.06 1.67 5.15
C ALA A 59 -2.41 2.09 5.73
N TRP A 60 -2.70 1.69 6.98
CA TRP A 60 -3.93 2.05 7.67
C TRP A 60 -3.71 2.39 9.13
N ALA A 61 -4.56 3.27 9.67
CA ALA A 61 -4.59 3.53 11.11
C ALA A 61 -5.04 2.27 11.88
N SER A 62 -4.32 1.95 12.95
CA SER A 62 -4.55 0.78 13.81
C SER A 62 -4.26 1.12 15.27
N ASN A 63 -4.64 0.24 16.19
CA ASN A 63 -4.40 0.40 17.62
C ASN A 63 -3.07 -0.23 18.08
N HIS A 64 -2.17 -0.54 17.14
CA HIS A 64 -0.82 -0.99 17.46
C HIS A 64 0.05 0.19 17.93
N GLU A 65 1.22 -0.12 18.50
CA GLU A 65 2.11 0.86 19.13
C GLU A 65 2.48 2.04 18.22
N SER A 66 2.71 1.78 16.93
CA SER A 66 3.04 2.84 15.95
C SER A 66 1.84 3.69 15.53
N GLY A 67 0.61 3.34 15.92
CA GLY A 67 -0.64 3.99 15.50
C GLY A 67 -1.10 3.63 14.07
N PHE A 68 -0.33 2.79 13.37
CA PHE A 68 -0.65 2.31 12.04
C PHE A 68 0.00 0.94 11.79
N GLU A 69 -0.50 0.29 10.75
CA GLU A 69 0.15 -0.86 10.11
C GLU A 69 0.21 -0.60 8.60
N PHE A 70 1.03 -1.38 7.90
CA PHE A 70 1.10 -1.32 6.45
C PHE A 70 1.39 -2.69 5.86
N GLN A 71 1.32 -2.83 4.54
CA GLN A 71 1.77 -3.99 3.78
C GLN A 71 2.13 -3.59 2.36
N THR A 72 2.92 -4.41 1.67
CA THR A 72 3.47 -4.11 0.35
C THR A 72 3.23 -5.25 -0.64
N TYR A 73 3.03 -4.91 -1.91
CA TYR A 73 2.94 -5.82 -3.04
C TYR A 73 4.00 -5.46 -4.07
N GLY A 74 4.54 -6.47 -4.77
CA GLY A 74 5.54 -6.27 -5.81
C GLY A 74 6.93 -5.96 -5.26
N LYS A 75 7.89 -5.79 -6.16
CA LYS A 75 9.29 -5.50 -5.80
C LYS A 75 9.50 -4.00 -5.68
N ASN A 76 10.05 -3.56 -4.54
CA ASN A 76 10.51 -2.20 -4.32
C ASN A 76 11.78 -2.25 -3.46
N ARG A 77 12.70 -1.30 -3.62
CA ARG A 77 13.91 -1.20 -2.79
C ARG A 77 13.59 -0.85 -1.33
N ARG A 78 12.40 -0.32 -1.05
CA ARG A 78 11.87 -0.08 0.29
C ARG A 78 11.05 -1.29 0.74
N GLU A 79 11.69 -2.16 1.50
CA GLU A 79 11.10 -3.41 1.96
C GLU A 79 10.66 -3.29 3.43
N PRO A 80 9.48 -3.82 3.80
CA PRO A 80 9.11 -3.94 5.21
C PRO A 80 10.08 -4.88 5.93
N VAL A 81 10.54 -4.49 7.11
CA VAL A 81 11.36 -5.31 8.00
C VAL A 81 10.79 -5.26 9.42
N ASP A 82 10.79 -6.40 10.11
CA ASP A 82 10.49 -6.45 11.54
C ASP A 82 11.77 -6.22 12.35
N HIS A 83 11.70 -5.30 13.31
CA HIS A 83 12.77 -5.03 14.25
C HIS A 83 12.19 -4.98 15.66
N ASP A 84 12.34 -6.08 16.39
CA ASP A 84 11.80 -6.27 17.74
C ASP A 84 10.29 -5.97 17.85
N GLY A 85 9.51 -6.42 16.85
CA GLY A 85 8.06 -6.20 16.78
C GLY A 85 7.63 -4.85 16.21
N LEU A 86 8.58 -3.96 15.90
CA LEU A 86 8.31 -2.73 15.15
C LEU A 86 8.50 -2.97 13.66
N ARG A 87 7.47 -2.62 12.89
CA ARG A 87 7.53 -2.70 11.43
C ARG A 87 8.16 -1.44 10.85
N LEU A 88 9.36 -1.57 10.32
CA LEU A 88 10.15 -0.49 9.73
C LEU A 88 10.32 -0.70 8.21
N VAL A 89 11.05 0.22 7.57
CA VAL A 89 11.40 0.13 6.16
C VAL A 89 12.91 0.04 6.02
N ARG A 90 13.39 -1.07 5.45
CA ARG A 90 14.77 -1.22 4.99
C ARG A 90 14.89 -0.68 3.58
N PHE A 91 15.83 0.23 3.34
CA PHE A 91 16.13 0.70 1.99
C PHE A 91 17.34 -0.03 1.44
N LEU A 92 17.10 -0.88 0.45
CA LEU A 92 18.15 -1.66 -0.21
C LEU A 92 19.09 -0.75 -1.01
N PRO A 93 20.40 -1.07 -1.04
CA PRO A 93 21.35 -0.36 -1.89
C PRO A 93 20.92 -0.46 -3.36
N ASP A 94 21.44 0.47 -4.18
CA ASP A 94 21.25 0.33 -5.61
C ASP A 94 22.03 -0.89 -6.08
N VAL A 95 21.37 -1.78 -6.81
CA VAL A 95 22.08 -2.85 -7.51
C VAL A 95 22.59 -2.21 -8.79
N GLY A 96 23.66 -1.43 -8.67
CA GLY A 96 24.33 -0.85 -9.83
C GLY A 96 24.80 -1.94 -10.78
N ASN A 97 24.69 -1.67 -12.09
CA ASN A 97 25.47 -2.37 -13.11
C ASN A 97 26.97 -2.13 -12.90
#